data_AF-A0A957ZVQ9-F1
#
_entry.id   AF-A0A957ZVQ9-F1
#
_cell.length_a   1.000
_cell.length_b   1.000
_cell.length_c   1.000
_cell.angle_alpha   90.00
_cell.angle_beta   90.00
_cell.angle_gamma   90.00
#
_symmetry.space_group_name_H-M   'P 1'
#
loop_
_entity.id
_entity.type
_entity.pdbx_description
1 polymer ?
#
loop_
_entity_poly.entity_id
_entity_poly.type
_entity_poly.pdbx_seq_one_letter_code
_entity_poly.pdbx_strand_id
1 'polypeptide(L)'
;MRSAGSRRLLLRRDFRAAKRLEKTPVAARLVFGLLMMVLVGTLLLRLPGMTTRPITWMEAAFTATSAVTVTGLSILTTSTDFTFRGQIVLLLLIQAGGVGFMALVALAMIILRRRITYQDRIALVNAMGLDQQRALMRFFGLSL
;
A
#
# COMPACT_ATOMS: atom_id res chain seq x y z
N MET A 1 -3.61 -52.78 -24.15
CA MET A 1 -3.97 -52.17 -22.85
C MET A 1 -2.86 -51.24 -22.30
N ARG A 2 -2.38 -50.24 -23.08
CA ARG A 2 -1.33 -49.27 -22.64
C ARG A 2 -1.57 -47.88 -23.25
N SER A 3 -2.71 -47.24 -22.99
CA SER A 3 -2.93 -45.88 -23.50
C SER A 3 -3.94 -45.06 -22.69
N ALA A 4 -3.78 -45.05 -21.36
CA ALA A 4 -4.55 -44.17 -20.48
C ALA A 4 -3.66 -43.34 -19.51
N GLY A 5 -2.39 -43.73 -19.32
CA GLY A 5 -1.47 -43.10 -18.37
C GLY A 5 -0.85 -41.78 -18.85
N SER A 6 -0.52 -41.66 -20.15
CA SER A 6 0.26 -40.51 -20.65
C SER A 6 -0.52 -39.19 -20.73
N ARG A 7 -1.86 -39.24 -20.92
CA ARG A 7 -2.69 -38.02 -20.98
C ARG A 7 -2.85 -37.32 -19.62
N ARG A 8 -2.83 -38.09 -18.51
CA ARG A 8 -2.85 -37.51 -17.16
C ARG A 8 -1.56 -36.79 -16.78
N LEU A 9 -0.43 -37.15 -17.41
CA LEU A 9 0.86 -36.53 -17.12
C LEU A 9 1.02 -35.16 -17.77
N LEU A 10 0.47 -34.97 -18.97
CA LEU A 10 0.49 -33.69 -19.69
C LEU A 10 -0.42 -32.65 -19.01
N LEU A 11 -1.62 -33.05 -18.61
CA LEU A 11 -2.56 -32.21 -17.84
C LEU A 11 -1.96 -31.66 -16.52
N ARG A 12 -1.07 -32.42 -15.85
CA ARG A 12 -0.41 -31.97 -14.62
C ARG A 12 0.73 -30.98 -14.86
N ARG A 13 1.36 -30.98 -16.04
CA ARG A 13 2.42 -30.03 -16.39
C ARG A 13 1.83 -28.67 -16.77
N ASP A 14 0.72 -28.66 -17.50
CA ASP A 14 0.03 -27.42 -17.89
C ASP A 14 -0.54 -26.68 -16.68
N PHE A 15 -1.12 -27.42 -15.71
CA PHE A 15 -1.58 -26.83 -14.44
C PHE A 15 -0.44 -26.25 -13.58
N ARG A 16 0.78 -26.81 -13.62
CA ARG A 16 1.94 -26.25 -12.90
C ARG A 16 2.52 -25.02 -13.59
N ALA A 17 2.47 -24.95 -14.92
CA ALA A 17 2.89 -23.79 -15.69
C ALA A 17 1.91 -22.62 -15.49
N ALA A 18 0.61 -22.87 -15.55
CA ALA A 18 -0.43 -21.88 -15.24
C ALA A 18 -0.31 -21.35 -13.79
N LYS A 19 -0.02 -22.23 -12.83
CA LYS A 19 0.16 -21.86 -11.41
C LYS A 19 1.46 -21.07 -11.10
N ARG A 20 2.38 -20.95 -12.06
CA ARG A 20 3.56 -20.06 -11.95
C ARG A 20 3.25 -18.63 -12.37
N LEU A 21 2.22 -18.43 -13.21
CA LEU A 21 1.75 -17.10 -13.63
C LEU A 21 0.80 -16.47 -12.60
N GLU A 22 0.25 -17.26 -11.67
CA GLU A 22 -0.63 -16.82 -10.58
C GLU A 22 0.13 -16.22 -9.37
N LYS A 23 1.46 -16.11 -9.44
CA LYS A 23 2.34 -15.64 -8.36
C LYS A 23 2.87 -14.24 -8.58
N THR A 24 2.06 -13.26 -8.98
CA THR A 24 2.44 -11.88 -8.65
C THR A 24 2.34 -11.74 -7.13
N PRO A 25 3.47 -11.59 -6.40
CA PRO A 25 3.41 -11.41 -4.96
C PRO A 25 2.56 -10.18 -4.68
N VAL A 26 1.83 -10.18 -3.57
CA VAL A 26 1.01 -9.03 -3.16
C VAL A 26 1.85 -7.74 -3.15
N ALA A 27 3.13 -7.86 -2.79
CA ALA A 27 4.13 -6.82 -2.90
C ALA A 27 4.21 -6.18 -4.30
N ALA A 28 4.20 -6.97 -5.39
CA ALA A 28 4.28 -6.44 -6.74
C ALA A 28 3.04 -5.60 -7.11
N ARG A 29 1.85 -6.01 -6.66
CA ARG A 29 0.61 -5.23 -6.88
C ARG A 29 0.62 -3.91 -6.12
N LEU A 30 1.14 -3.91 -4.89
CA LEU A 30 1.29 -2.71 -4.08
C LEU A 30 2.33 -1.76 -4.66
N VAL A 31 3.49 -2.27 -5.07
CA VAL A 31 4.54 -1.48 -5.74
C VAL A 31 4.00 -0.88 -7.04
N PHE A 32 3.27 -1.65 -7.84
CA PHE A 32 2.66 -1.13 -9.07
C PHE A 32 1.61 -0.04 -8.80
N GLY A 33 0.75 -0.22 -7.80
CA GLY A 33 -0.23 0.79 -7.39
C GLY A 33 0.44 2.07 -6.89
N LEU A 34 1.47 1.94 -6.06
CA LEU A 34 2.27 3.07 -5.58
C LEU A 34 2.95 3.79 -6.75
N LEU A 35 3.60 3.06 -7.65
CA LEU A 35 4.27 3.60 -8.83
C LEU A 35 3.30 4.40 -9.71
N MET A 36 2.10 3.85 -9.97
CA MET A 36 1.07 4.55 -10.74
C MET A 36 0.63 5.84 -10.06
N MET A 37 0.44 5.82 -8.73
CA MET A 37 0.05 7.02 -7.99
C MET A 37 1.15 8.09 -8.01
N VAL A 38 2.42 7.69 -7.91
CA VAL A 38 3.58 8.58 -8.04
C VAL A 38 3.67 9.17 -9.45
N LEU A 39 3.48 8.37 -10.49
CA LEU A 39 3.51 8.84 -11.88
C LEU A 39 2.40 9.87 -12.14
N VAL A 40 1.17 9.57 -11.72
CA VAL A 40 0.03 10.50 -11.84
C VAL A 40 0.31 11.79 -11.06
N GLY A 41 0.81 11.68 -9.83
CA GLY A 41 1.20 12.82 -9.01
C GLY A 41 2.28 13.68 -9.66
N THR A 42 3.32 13.05 -10.20
CA THR A 42 4.43 13.74 -10.89
C THR A 42 3.93 14.51 -12.11
N LEU A 43 3.05 13.90 -12.90
CA LEU A 43 2.48 14.52 -14.08
C LEU A 43 1.60 15.72 -13.69
N LEU A 44 0.75 15.53 -12.66
CA LEU A 44 -0.11 16.57 -12.09
C LEU A 44 0.70 17.78 -11.60
N LEU A 45 1.76 17.56 -10.82
CA LEU A 45 2.59 18.63 -10.28
C LEU A 45 3.33 19.42 -11.37
N ARG A 46 3.62 18.80 -12.53
CA ARG A 46 4.35 19.43 -13.63
C ARG A 46 3.45 20.25 -14.57
N LEU A 47 2.13 20.21 -14.41
CA LEU A 47 1.24 21.00 -15.27
C LEU A 47 1.49 22.51 -15.11
N PRO A 48 1.35 23.29 -16.20
CA PRO A 48 1.51 24.74 -16.13
C PRO A 48 0.48 25.35 -15.18
N GLY A 49 0.95 26.18 -14.25
CA GLY A 49 0.13 26.82 -13.22
C GLY A 49 0.10 26.11 -11.86
N MET A 50 0.79 24.97 -11.71
CA MET A 50 0.97 24.31 -10.41
C MET A 50 2.21 24.80 -9.64
N THR A 51 3.23 25.27 -10.37
CA THR A 51 4.47 25.79 -9.79
C THR A 51 4.70 27.24 -10.21
N THR A 52 5.34 28.01 -9.34
CA THR A 52 5.71 29.41 -9.60
C THR A 52 6.98 29.51 -10.43
N ARG A 53 7.86 28.52 -10.33
CA ARG A 53 9.05 28.34 -11.16
C ARG A 53 9.00 27.04 -11.96
N PRO A 54 9.70 26.95 -13.11
CA PRO A 54 9.88 25.68 -13.79
C PRO A 54 10.65 24.71 -12.90
N ILE A 55 10.08 23.53 -12.68
CA ILE A 55 10.69 22.44 -11.89
C ILE A 55 11.20 21.33 -12.82
N THR A 56 12.28 20.68 -12.43
CA THR A 56 12.85 19.53 -13.15
C THR A 56 11.98 18.28 -12.98
N TRP A 57 12.16 17.28 -13.86
CA TRP A 57 11.43 16.00 -13.74
C TRP A 57 11.74 15.28 -12.43
N MET A 58 12.99 15.38 -11.98
CA MET A 58 13.46 14.74 -10.77
C MET A 58 12.88 15.39 -9.52
N GLU A 59 12.83 16.73 -9.46
CA GLU A 59 12.17 17.45 -8.37
C GLU A 59 10.68 17.10 -8.27
N ALA A 60 9.97 17.09 -9.40
CA ALA A 60 8.55 16.72 -9.46
C ALA A 60 8.30 15.29 -8.96
N ALA A 61 9.10 14.34 -9.43
CA ALA A 61 8.96 12.92 -9.08
C ALA A 61 9.28 12.67 -7.60
N PHE A 62 10.31 13.33 -7.08
CA PHE A 62 10.70 13.22 -5.67
C PHE A 62 9.62 13.80 -4.75
N THR A 63 9.15 15.02 -5.03
CA THR A 63 8.09 15.65 -4.25
C THR A 63 6.79 14.84 -4.29
N ALA A 64 6.40 14.31 -5.46
CA ALA A 64 5.23 13.44 -5.59
C ALA A 64 5.39 12.13 -4.81
N THR A 65 6.57 11.49 -4.88
CA THR A 65 6.86 10.25 -4.13
C THR A 65 6.75 10.49 -2.63
N SER A 66 7.41 11.53 -2.13
CA SER A 66 7.42 11.89 -0.71
C SER A 66 6.02 12.24 -0.17
N ALA A 67 5.23 12.96 -0.97
CA ALA A 67 3.84 13.26 -0.63
C ALA A 67 2.99 11.98 -0.52
N VAL A 68 3.09 11.09 -1.51
CA VAL A 68 2.35 9.81 -1.53
C VAL A 68 2.81 8.86 -0.42
N THR A 69 4.10 8.85 -0.05
CA THR A 69 4.59 8.04 1.08
C THR A 69 4.47 8.75 2.43
N VAL A 70 3.99 9.99 2.45
CA VAL A 70 3.82 10.83 3.65
C VAL A 70 5.12 10.93 4.48
N THR A 71 6.27 10.98 3.80
CA THR A 71 7.58 11.09 4.48
C THR A 71 7.94 12.53 4.81
N GLY A 72 7.34 13.51 4.13
CA GLY A 72 7.51 14.94 4.41
C GLY A 72 8.82 15.54 3.90
N LEU A 73 9.55 14.83 3.04
CA LEU A 73 10.79 15.31 2.44
C LEU A 73 10.52 16.05 1.12
N SER A 74 11.05 17.25 0.91
CA SER A 74 10.89 17.97 -0.36
C SER A 74 12.17 18.69 -0.73
N ILE A 75 12.53 18.64 -2.02
CA ILE A 75 13.63 19.42 -2.60
C ILE A 75 13.20 20.89 -2.79
N LEU A 76 11.89 21.08 -3.02
CA LEU A 76 11.24 22.36 -3.28
C LEU A 76 10.57 22.88 -2.00
N THR A 77 10.50 24.19 -1.85
CA THR A 77 9.80 24.81 -0.72
C THR A 77 8.32 24.98 -1.05
N THR A 78 7.44 24.24 -0.37
CA THR A 78 5.99 24.19 -0.65
C THR A 78 5.29 25.56 -0.63
N SER A 79 5.74 26.47 0.22
CA SER A 79 5.14 27.81 0.36
C SER A 79 5.51 28.77 -0.76
N THR A 80 6.67 28.61 -1.40
CA THR A 80 7.20 29.57 -2.39
C THR A 80 7.23 29.02 -3.80
N ASP A 81 7.51 27.72 -3.97
CA ASP A 81 7.70 27.08 -5.28
C ASP A 81 6.38 26.56 -5.88
N PHE A 82 5.35 26.37 -5.06
CA PHE A 82 4.03 25.90 -5.49
C PHE A 82 2.99 27.01 -5.45
N THR A 83 2.15 27.06 -6.47
CA THR A 83 0.95 27.92 -6.46
C THR A 83 -0.09 27.33 -5.52
N PHE A 84 -1.12 28.10 -5.19
CA PHE A 84 -2.26 27.62 -4.39
C PHE A 84 -2.90 26.34 -4.98
N ARG A 85 -2.98 26.25 -6.31
CA ARG A 85 -3.49 25.05 -7.01
C ARG A 85 -2.55 23.84 -6.84
N GLY A 86 -1.24 24.07 -6.93
CA GLY A 86 -0.22 23.04 -6.69
C GLY A 86 -0.24 22.53 -5.25
N GLN A 87 -0.45 23.42 -4.28
CA GLN A 87 -0.59 23.05 -2.86
C GLN A 87 -1.82 22.16 -2.62
N ILE A 88 -2.96 22.46 -3.25
CA ILE A 88 -4.16 21.60 -3.17
C ILE A 88 -3.86 20.20 -3.71
N VAL A 89 -3.21 20.11 -4.88
CA VAL A 89 -2.81 18.83 -5.46
C VAL A 89 -1.88 18.08 -4.50
N LEU A 90 -0.88 18.75 -3.93
CA LEU A 90 0.04 18.15 -2.97
C LEU A 90 -0.68 17.60 -1.73
N LEU A 91 -1.66 18.35 -1.20
CA LEU A 91 -2.50 17.90 -0.08
C LEU A 91 -3.34 16.66 -0.44
N LEU A 92 -3.89 16.62 -1.66
CA LEU A 92 -4.62 15.45 -2.15
C LEU A 92 -3.71 14.22 -2.29
N LEU A 93 -2.47 14.40 -2.76
CA LEU A 93 -1.48 13.32 -2.82
C LEU A 93 -1.14 12.80 -1.42
N ILE A 94 -0.96 13.68 -0.44
CA ILE A 94 -0.71 13.32 0.96
C ILE A 94 -1.90 12.54 1.53
N GLN A 95 -3.11 13.00 1.29
CA GLN A 95 -4.32 12.35 1.79
C GLN A 95 -4.54 10.97 1.16
N ALA A 96 -4.32 10.86 -0.16
CA ALA A 96 -4.37 9.61 -0.91
C ALA A 96 -3.26 8.64 -0.47
N GLY A 97 -2.07 9.16 -0.19
CA GLY A 97 -0.94 8.41 0.34
C GLY A 97 -1.21 7.81 1.73
N GLY A 98 -1.66 8.64 2.67
CA GLY A 98 -1.91 8.21 4.05
C GLY A 98 -3.08 7.25 4.19
N VAL A 99 -4.26 7.63 3.69
CA VAL A 99 -5.49 6.83 3.87
C VAL A 99 -5.67 5.80 2.73
N GLY A 100 -5.36 6.18 1.49
CA GLY A 100 -5.60 5.35 0.32
C GLY A 100 -4.65 4.17 0.19
N PHE A 101 -3.34 4.36 0.43
CA PHE A 101 -2.37 3.26 0.35
C PHE A 101 -2.55 2.26 1.49
N MET A 102 -2.78 2.73 2.73
CA MET A 102 -3.04 1.84 3.87
C MET A 102 -4.31 1.00 3.67
N ALA A 103 -5.37 1.56 3.08
CA ALA A 103 -6.57 0.82 2.73
C ALA A 103 -6.30 -0.24 1.64
N LEU A 104 -5.48 0.07 0.63
CA LEU A 104 -5.04 -0.89 -0.40
C LEU A 104 -4.22 -2.04 0.20
N VAL A 105 -3.30 -1.74 1.13
CA VAL A 105 -2.53 -2.74 1.88
C VAL A 105 -3.45 -3.61 2.73
N ALA A 106 -4.39 -3.00 3.46
CA ALA A 106 -5.35 -3.73 4.29
C ALA A 106 -6.27 -4.63 3.45
N LEU A 107 -6.82 -4.12 2.35
CA LEU A 107 -7.65 -4.91 1.42
C LEU A 107 -6.85 -6.05 0.79
N ALA A 108 -5.60 -5.79 0.39
CA ALA A 108 -4.71 -6.81 -0.14
C ALA A 108 -4.38 -7.89 0.91
N MET A 109 -4.20 -7.53 2.18
CA MET A 109 -4.03 -8.46 3.30
C MET A 109 -5.30 -9.30 3.55
N ILE A 110 -6.49 -8.69 3.51
CA ILE A 110 -7.78 -9.38 3.65
C ILE A 110 -8.00 -10.38 2.52
N ILE A 111 -7.67 -10.01 1.27
CA ILE A 111 -7.73 -10.89 0.10
C ILE A 111 -6.69 -12.01 0.21
N LEU A 112 -5.50 -11.70 0.72
CA LEU A 112 -4.42 -12.68 0.90
C LEU A 112 -4.75 -13.72 1.99
N ARG A 113 -5.70 -13.41 2.89
CA ARG A 113 -6.40 -14.33 3.80
C ARG A 113 -5.57 -15.55 4.19
N ARG A 114 -4.36 -15.31 4.75
CA ARG A 114 -3.78 -16.31 5.64
C ARG A 114 -4.78 -16.47 6.78
N ARG A 115 -5.08 -17.73 7.11
CA ARG A 115 -5.94 -18.04 8.24
C ARG A 115 -5.37 -17.29 9.44
N ILE A 116 -6.11 -16.32 9.96
CA ILE A 116 -5.74 -15.58 11.16
C ILE A 116 -5.48 -16.65 12.23
N THR A 117 -4.21 -16.85 12.53
CA THR A 117 -3.79 -17.84 13.51
C THR A 117 -3.97 -17.21 14.88
N TYR A 118 -4.18 -18.00 15.93
CA TYR A 118 -4.45 -17.47 17.28
C TYR A 118 -3.44 -16.41 17.74
N GLN A 119 -2.18 -16.52 17.28
CA GLN A 119 -1.12 -15.56 17.58
C GLN A 119 -1.38 -14.17 16.98
N ASP A 120 -1.93 -14.07 15.76
CA ASP A 120 -2.28 -12.79 15.13
C ASP A 120 -3.42 -12.09 15.90
N ARG A 121 -4.37 -12.88 16.44
CA ARG A 121 -5.45 -12.35 17.29
C ARG A 121 -4.92 -11.78 18.59
N ILE A 122 -3.96 -12.45 19.24
CA ILE A 122 -3.32 -11.99 20.48
C ILE A 122 -2.52 -10.71 20.21
N ALA A 123 -1.79 -10.64 19.10
CA ALA A 123 -1.05 -9.43 18.71
C ALA A 123 -1.98 -8.25 18.43
N LEU A 124 -3.12 -8.47 17.77
CA LEU A 124 -4.14 -7.45 17.56
C LEU A 124 -4.79 -6.98 18.86
N VAL A 125 -5.11 -7.89 19.78
CA VAL A 125 -5.66 -7.55 21.12
C VAL A 125 -4.66 -6.71 21.93
N ASN A 126 -3.37 -7.05 21.85
CA ASN A 126 -2.29 -6.26 22.48
C ASN A 126 -2.10 -4.89 21.82
N ALA A 127 -2.09 -4.83 20.48
CA ALA A 127 -1.91 -3.58 19.73
C ALA A 127 -3.10 -2.62 19.90
N MET A 128 -4.32 -3.15 20.10
CA MET A 128 -5.51 -2.36 20.38
C MET A 128 -5.63 -1.95 21.86
N GLY A 129 -4.66 -2.31 22.71
CA GLY A 129 -4.66 -1.98 24.14
C GLY A 129 -5.77 -2.68 24.95
N LEU A 130 -6.47 -3.64 24.34
CA LEU A 130 -7.58 -4.37 24.95
C LEU A 130 -7.10 -5.35 26.03
N ASP A 131 -5.82 -5.74 26.00
CA ASP A 131 -5.19 -6.53 27.06
C ASP A 131 -5.02 -5.72 28.35
N GLN A 132 -4.67 -4.43 28.24
CA GLN A 132 -4.45 -3.57 29.41
C GLN A 132 -5.75 -3.27 30.17
N GLN A 133 -6.89 -3.14 29.49
CA GLN A 133 -8.18 -2.94 30.15
C GLN A 133 -8.66 -4.20 30.90
N ARG A 134 -8.42 -5.40 30.37
CA ARG A 134 -8.74 -6.65 31.07
C ARG A 134 -7.77 -6.95 32.22
N ALA A 135 -6.49 -6.58 32.09
CA ALA A 135 -5.50 -6.69 33.16
C ALA A 135 -5.80 -5.73 34.33
N LEU A 136 -6.25 -4.51 34.05
CA LEU A 136 -6.72 -3.57 35.07
C LEU A 136 -7.95 -4.11 35.81
N MET A 137 -8.94 -4.66 35.10
CA MET A 137 -10.13 -5.26 35.75
C MET A 137 -9.79 -6.49 36.61
N ARG A 138 -8.79 -7.29 36.21
CA ARG A 138 -8.28 -8.41 37.02
C ARG A 138 -7.49 -7.97 38.25
N PHE A 139 -6.73 -6.88 38.16
CA PHE A 139 -6.02 -6.30 39.30
C PHE A 139 -6.98 -5.69 40.32
N PHE A 140 -8.12 -5.16 39.86
CA PHE A 140 -9.20 -4.63 40.71
C PHE A 140 -10.22 -5.69 41.19
N GLY A 141 -9.98 -6.99 40.97
CA GLY A 141 -10.76 -8.05 41.62
C GLY A 141 -12.22 -8.17 41.21
N LEU A 142 -12.61 -7.65 40.03
CA LEU A 142 -13.99 -7.77 39.54
C LEU A 142 -14.08 -8.90 38.51
N SER A 143 -14.37 -10.10 39.00
CA SER A 143 -14.84 -11.23 38.20
C SER A 143 -16.32 -11.07 37.87
N LEU A 144 -16.64 -10.77 36.62
CA LEU A 144 -17.92 -11.11 35.98
C LEU A 144 -17.66 -11.92 34.71
#